data_AF-A0A1Z4R2M2-F1
#
_entry.id   AF-A0A1Z4R2M2-F1
#
_cell.length_a   1.000
_cell.length_b   1.000
_cell.length_c   1.000
_cell.angle_alpha   90.00
_cell.angle_beta   90.00
_cell.angle_gamma   90.00
#
_symmetry.space_group_name_H-M   'P 1'
#
loop_
_entity.id
_entity.type
_entity.pdbx_description
1 polymer ?
#
loop_
_entity_poly.entity_id
_entity_poly.type
_entity_poly.pdbx_seq_one_letter_code
_entity_poly.pdbx_strand_id
1 'polypeptide(L)'
;MQLLGLLGRFAEYPAILEPFRNAASSDEICDCILKLLEVKSGLRREAKANQTKLQEETIPKLWVLTPTASPAILSSFNVNQKEGWLPGVYFLGDALRAAIVAIHQLPRTPETLWLRILGRGRVQEQAIVELQALPLNHPYQQATLELVYNLRENLRINQELDEDDRELVMRLEPLYQRDREQAVIDGEQRLIIRLLNRRIGSIDASLIERVRGLSIEQLENLGEALLDFSEVADLEAWLNR
;
A
#
# COMPACT_ATOMS: atom_id res chain seq x y z
N MET A 1 3.74 -12.95 -2.85
CA MET A 1 4.53 -12.63 -1.64
C MET A 1 5.74 -11.74 -1.91
N GLN A 2 6.54 -11.97 -2.97
CA GLN A 2 7.73 -11.15 -3.26
C GLN A 2 7.47 -9.64 -3.35
N LEU A 3 6.32 -9.23 -3.89
CA LEU A 3 5.97 -7.82 -4.02
C LEU A 3 5.74 -7.12 -2.67
N LEU A 4 5.31 -7.83 -1.62
CA LEU A 4 4.97 -7.25 -0.31
C LEU A 4 6.18 -7.09 0.63
N GLY A 5 7.38 -7.49 0.18
CA GLY A 5 8.62 -7.34 0.95
C GLY A 5 8.52 -7.87 2.38
N LEU A 6 8.86 -7.03 3.35
CA LEU A 6 8.84 -7.37 4.78
C LEU A 6 7.42 -7.63 5.29
N LEU A 7 6.41 -6.91 4.79
CA LEU A 7 5.01 -7.16 5.15
C LEU A 7 4.56 -8.55 4.68
N GLY A 8 5.04 -8.99 3.51
CA GLY A 8 4.83 -10.35 3.02
C GLY A 8 5.40 -11.42 3.94
N ARG A 9 6.56 -11.16 4.57
CA ARG A 9 7.15 -12.05 5.58
C ARG A 9 6.36 -12.08 6.89
N PHE A 10 5.71 -10.97 7.26
CA PHE A 10 4.85 -10.95 8.46
C PHE A 10 3.61 -11.81 8.29
N ALA A 11 3.07 -11.86 7.06
CA ALA A 11 1.87 -12.60 6.68
C ALA A 11 2.15 -14.01 6.13
N GLU A 12 3.37 -14.55 6.28
CA GLU A 12 3.69 -15.93 5.91
C GLU A 12 2.89 -16.95 6.73
N TYR A 13 2.59 -16.58 7.98
CA TYR A 13 1.73 -17.30 8.92
C TYR A 13 0.61 -16.36 9.41
N PRO A 14 -0.43 -16.86 10.09
CA PRO A 14 -1.41 -15.99 10.74
C PRO A 14 -0.70 -14.93 11.57
N ALA A 15 -1.15 -13.69 11.47
CA ALA A 15 -0.48 -12.54 12.06
C ALA A 15 -1.48 -11.65 12.78
N ILE A 16 -1.07 -11.12 13.93
CA ILE A 16 -1.75 -10.00 14.58
C ILE A 16 -0.85 -8.79 14.38
N LEU A 17 -1.36 -7.76 13.70
CA LEU A 17 -0.65 -6.51 13.45
C LEU A 17 -1.20 -5.45 14.40
N GLU A 18 -0.34 -4.89 15.24
CA GLU A 18 -0.70 -3.83 16.19
C GLU A 18 0.09 -2.56 15.82
N PRO A 19 -0.44 -1.73 14.91
CA PRO A 19 0.21 -0.49 14.51
C PRO A 19 0.00 0.61 15.55
N PHE A 20 1.09 1.25 15.95
CA PHE A 20 1.08 2.40 16.83
C PHE A 20 1.36 3.66 16.04
N ARG A 21 0.59 4.70 16.33
CA ARG A 21 0.84 6.03 15.78
C ARG A 21 2.05 6.65 16.47
N ASN A 22 2.11 6.61 17.80
CA ASN A 22 3.21 7.14 18.62
C ASN A 22 4.17 6.01 19.04
N ALA A 23 5.30 6.34 19.68
CA ALA A 23 6.17 5.33 20.26
C ALA A 23 5.40 4.47 21.27
N ALA A 24 5.33 3.17 21.04
CA ALA A 24 4.62 2.24 21.93
C ALA A 24 5.32 2.17 23.29
N SER A 25 4.56 2.40 24.36
CA SER A 25 5.00 2.24 25.75
C SER A 25 5.13 0.77 26.14
N SER A 26 5.78 0.51 27.27
CA SER A 26 5.89 -0.86 27.79
C SER A 26 4.52 -1.48 28.08
N ASP A 27 3.59 -0.68 28.63
CA ASP A 27 2.26 -1.18 28.98
C ASP A 27 1.44 -1.51 27.73
N GLU A 28 1.49 -0.66 26.70
CA GLU A 28 0.83 -0.93 25.42
C GLU A 28 1.39 -2.19 24.72
N ILE A 29 2.70 -2.42 24.80
CA ILE A 29 3.31 -3.65 24.26
C ILE A 29 2.85 -4.88 25.06
N CYS A 30 2.76 -4.76 26.40
CA CYS A 30 2.20 -5.81 27.25
C CYS A 30 0.72 -6.10 26.91
N ASP A 31 -0.08 -5.08 26.64
CA ASP A 31 -1.48 -5.23 26.22
C ASP A 31 -1.58 -5.97 24.88
N CYS A 32 -0.68 -5.67 23.93
CA CYS A 32 -0.61 -6.41 22.68
C CYS A 32 -0.29 -7.90 22.90
N ILE A 33 0.64 -8.20 23.81
CA ILE A 33 0.99 -9.58 24.18
C ILE A 33 -0.21 -10.26 24.85
N LEU A 34 -0.94 -9.57 25.72
CA LEU A 34 -2.17 -10.07 26.35
C LEU A 34 -3.19 -10.50 25.29
N LYS A 35 -3.46 -9.66 24.29
CA LYS A 35 -4.35 -10.00 23.17
C LYS A 35 -3.94 -11.29 22.45
N LEU A 36 -2.64 -11.45 22.16
CA LEU A 36 -2.12 -12.68 21.55
C LEU A 36 -2.34 -13.91 22.45
N LEU A 37 -2.11 -13.78 23.75
CA LEU A 37 -2.30 -14.87 24.71
C LEU A 37 -3.77 -15.28 24.83
N GLU A 38 -4.71 -14.33 24.76
CA GLU A 38 -6.14 -14.60 24.72
C GLU A 38 -6.55 -15.38 23.46
N VAL A 39 -6.06 -14.95 22.29
CA VAL A 39 -6.28 -15.66 21.02
C VAL A 39 -5.72 -17.09 21.10
N LYS A 40 -4.49 -17.25 21.60
CA LYS A 40 -3.85 -18.56 21.79
C LYS A 40 -4.66 -19.45 22.76
N SER A 41 -5.24 -18.87 23.81
CA SER A 41 -6.12 -19.58 24.75
C SER A 41 -7.42 -20.03 24.07
N GLY A 42 -8.02 -19.19 23.23
CA GLY A 42 -9.16 -19.53 22.39
C GLY A 42 -8.88 -20.74 21.49
N LEU A 43 -7.82 -20.67 20.68
CA LEU A 43 -7.41 -21.73 19.76
C LEU A 43 -7.13 -23.06 20.49
N ARG A 44 -6.52 -23.01 21.68
CA ARG A 44 -6.29 -24.21 22.51
C ARG A 44 -7.60 -24.84 22.98
N ARG A 45 -8.57 -24.03 23.40
CA ARG A 45 -9.89 -24.53 23.84
C ARG A 45 -10.64 -25.18 22.67
N GLU A 46 -10.60 -24.56 21.51
CA GLU A 46 -11.21 -25.09 20.28
C GLU A 46 -10.57 -26.41 19.83
N ALA A 47 -9.23 -26.47 19.76
CA ALA A 47 -8.52 -27.70 19.43
C ALA A 47 -8.85 -28.83 20.42
N LYS A 48 -8.93 -28.53 21.72
CA LYS A 48 -9.34 -29.49 22.74
C LYS A 48 -10.78 -29.98 22.54
N ALA A 49 -11.72 -29.07 22.25
CA ALA A 49 -13.12 -29.42 22.00
C ALA A 49 -13.27 -30.33 20.77
N ASN A 50 -12.47 -30.08 19.73
CA ASN A 50 -12.46 -30.84 18.48
C ASN A 50 -11.55 -32.09 18.52
N GLN A 51 -10.90 -32.38 19.65
CA GLN A 51 -9.94 -33.48 19.81
C GLN A 51 -8.77 -33.45 18.80
N THR A 52 -8.39 -32.26 18.35
CA THR A 52 -7.27 -32.04 17.43
C THR A 52 -6.05 -31.48 18.17
N LYS A 53 -4.86 -31.69 17.59
CA LYS A 53 -3.63 -31.07 18.09
C LYS A 53 -3.50 -29.68 17.48
N LEU A 54 -3.30 -28.67 18.32
CA LEU A 54 -3.00 -27.31 17.85
C LEU A 54 -1.61 -27.29 17.21
N GLN A 55 -1.57 -26.97 15.92
CA GLN A 55 -0.33 -26.81 15.15
C GLN A 55 0.26 -25.41 15.40
N GLU A 56 1.57 -25.33 15.55
CA GLU A 56 2.22 -24.07 15.91
C GLU A 56 2.08 -23.00 14.80
N GLU A 57 2.03 -23.45 13.55
CA GLU A 57 1.84 -22.65 12.34
C GLU A 57 0.47 -21.96 12.30
N THR A 58 -0.53 -22.50 13.01
CA THR A 58 -1.88 -21.92 13.09
C THR A 58 -2.00 -20.85 14.17
N ILE A 59 -1.05 -20.78 15.10
CA ILE A 59 -1.04 -19.78 16.16
C ILE A 59 -0.49 -18.48 15.57
N PRO A 60 -1.20 -17.35 15.69
CA PRO A 60 -0.72 -16.12 15.09
C PRO A 60 0.59 -15.65 15.71
N LYS A 61 1.35 -14.90 14.93
CA LYS A 61 2.50 -14.15 15.40
C LYS A 61 2.12 -12.68 15.57
N LEU A 62 2.41 -12.11 16.73
CA LEU A 62 2.19 -10.69 17.00
C LEU A 62 3.33 -9.86 16.43
N TRP A 63 2.99 -8.81 15.69
CA TRP A 63 3.90 -7.79 15.21
C TRP A 63 3.44 -6.43 15.72
N VAL A 64 4.17 -5.90 16.71
CA VAL A 64 3.97 -4.54 17.22
C VAL A 64 4.73 -3.59 16.30
N LEU A 65 4.03 -2.73 15.57
CA LEU A 65 4.63 -1.78 14.64
C LEU A 65 4.68 -0.42 15.32
N THR A 66 5.86 0.02 15.74
CA THR A 66 6.04 1.30 16.43
C THR A 66 6.92 2.24 15.61
N PRO A 67 6.57 3.54 15.46
CA PRO A 67 7.35 4.49 14.67
C PRO A 67 8.79 4.58 15.20
N THR A 68 8.95 4.62 16.52
CA THR A 68 10.23 4.66 17.21
C THR A 68 10.25 3.69 18.39
N ALA A 69 11.45 3.24 18.76
CA ALA A 69 11.67 2.39 19.92
C ALA A 69 13.02 2.75 20.53
N SER A 70 13.02 3.13 21.80
CA SER A 70 14.26 3.46 22.51
C SER A 70 15.02 2.19 22.90
N PRO A 71 16.35 2.26 23.08
CA PRO A 71 17.12 1.12 23.58
C PRO A 71 16.60 0.61 24.93
N ALA A 72 16.10 1.50 25.79
CA ALA A 72 15.52 1.14 27.08
C ALA A 72 14.27 0.26 26.91
N ILE A 73 13.34 0.63 26.02
CA ILE A 73 12.14 -0.17 25.73
C ILE A 73 12.54 -1.52 25.11
N LEU A 74 13.45 -1.54 24.13
CA LEU A 74 13.89 -2.81 23.54
C LEU A 74 14.54 -3.73 24.59
N SER A 75 15.36 -3.17 25.48
CA SER A 75 16.02 -3.92 26.55
C SER A 75 15.04 -4.46 27.61
N SER A 76 13.96 -3.74 27.94
CA SER A 76 12.99 -4.17 28.95
C SER A 76 12.26 -5.45 28.55
N PHE A 77 12.14 -5.72 27.24
CA PHE A 77 11.55 -6.95 26.71
C PHE A 77 12.58 -8.04 26.36
N ASN A 78 13.88 -7.81 26.62
CA ASN A 78 14.97 -8.74 26.30
C ASN A 78 14.92 -9.23 24.85
N VAL A 79 14.65 -8.33 23.91
CA VAL A 79 14.48 -8.68 22.50
C VAL A 79 15.79 -8.99 21.82
N ASN A 80 15.73 -9.84 20.79
CA ASN A 80 16.87 -10.24 19.99
C ASN A 80 16.62 -9.97 18.51
N GLN A 81 17.62 -9.42 17.83
CA GLN A 81 17.61 -9.38 16.37
C GLN A 81 18.12 -10.72 15.84
N LYS A 82 17.36 -11.36 14.96
CA LYS A 82 17.73 -12.67 14.39
C LYS A 82 18.49 -12.50 13.09
N GLU A 83 19.40 -13.43 12.80
CA GLU A 83 20.09 -13.51 11.51
C GLU A 83 19.06 -13.67 10.36
N GLY A 84 19.31 -13.00 9.23
CA GLY A 84 18.38 -12.98 8.09
C GLY A 84 17.15 -12.07 8.25
N TRP A 85 17.07 -11.28 9.33
CA TRP A 85 16.05 -10.23 9.50
C TRP A 85 16.67 -8.84 9.38
N LEU A 86 15.90 -7.92 8.81
CA LEU A 86 16.31 -6.53 8.61
C LEU A 86 16.50 -5.81 9.96
N PRO A 87 17.38 -4.80 10.03
CA PRO A 87 17.46 -3.89 11.16
C PRO A 87 16.08 -3.32 11.52
N GLY A 88 15.82 -3.12 12.81
CA GLY A 88 14.53 -2.66 13.31
C GLY A 88 13.51 -3.77 13.57
N VAL A 89 13.79 -5.04 13.25
CA VAL A 89 12.91 -6.17 13.59
C VAL A 89 13.49 -6.96 14.76
N TYR A 90 12.80 -6.90 15.90
CA TYR A 90 13.25 -7.47 17.16
C TYR A 90 12.28 -8.51 17.69
N PHE A 91 12.78 -9.70 18.00
CA PHE A 91 11.97 -10.82 18.47
C PHE A 91 12.03 -10.95 19.99
N LEU A 92 10.86 -11.14 20.61
CA LEU A 92 10.79 -11.62 21.99
C LEU A 92 11.10 -13.13 22.02
N GLY A 93 11.13 -13.73 23.21
CA GLY A 93 11.32 -15.17 23.37
C GLY A 93 10.31 -15.98 22.54
N ASP A 94 10.78 -17.04 21.86
CA ASP A 94 10.00 -17.73 20.82
C ASP A 94 8.64 -18.26 21.29
N ALA A 95 8.53 -18.67 22.57
CA ALA A 95 7.27 -19.12 23.16
C ALA A 95 6.16 -18.05 23.16
N LEU A 96 6.54 -16.77 23.16
CA LEU A 96 5.63 -15.63 23.11
C LEU A 96 5.13 -15.34 21.70
N ARG A 97 5.83 -15.80 20.65
CA ARG A 97 5.47 -15.54 19.24
C ARG A 97 5.19 -14.05 18.97
N ALA A 98 6.03 -13.16 19.49
CA ALA A 98 5.89 -11.72 19.37
C ALA A 98 7.17 -11.07 18.85
N ALA A 99 7.01 -9.97 18.11
CA ALA A 99 8.11 -9.13 17.66
C ALA A 99 7.73 -7.64 17.72
N ILE A 100 8.72 -6.81 18.00
CA ILE A 100 8.64 -5.35 17.94
C ILE A 100 9.35 -4.90 16.67
N VAL A 101 8.67 -4.10 15.86
CA VAL A 101 9.16 -3.52 14.62
C VAL A 101 9.32 -2.02 14.82
N ALA A 102 10.57 -1.58 14.96
CA ALA A 102 10.96 -0.19 15.10
C ALA A 102 11.11 0.45 13.71
N ILE A 103 10.05 1.10 13.23
CA ILE A 103 9.95 1.56 11.83
C ILE A 103 11.09 2.51 11.43
N HIS A 104 11.49 3.44 12.32
CA HIS A 104 12.60 4.36 12.07
C HIS A 104 13.98 3.72 11.83
N GLN A 105 14.15 2.43 12.15
CA GLN A 105 15.39 1.69 11.96
C GLN A 105 15.35 0.81 10.70
N LEU A 106 14.19 0.71 10.04
CA LEU A 106 14.06 -0.07 8.82
C LEU A 106 14.89 0.58 7.70
N PRO A 107 15.65 -0.21 6.91
CA PRO A 107 16.42 0.32 5.81
C PRO A 107 15.52 0.92 4.73
N ARG A 108 16.02 1.92 3.99
CA ARG A 108 15.29 2.55 2.89
C ARG A 108 15.36 1.69 1.62
N THR A 109 14.55 0.63 1.57
CA THR A 109 14.41 -0.27 0.42
C THR A 109 12.94 -0.39 0.01
N PRO A 110 12.63 -0.88 -1.21
CA PRO A 110 11.25 -1.15 -1.62
C PRO A 110 10.54 -2.15 -0.69
N GLU A 111 11.27 -3.07 -0.07
CA GLU A 111 10.72 -4.13 0.78
C GLU A 111 10.13 -3.61 2.10
N THR A 112 10.59 -2.44 2.57
CA THR A 112 10.16 -1.81 3.82
C THR A 112 9.25 -0.60 3.60
N LEU A 113 9.05 -0.21 2.33
CA LEU A 113 8.36 1.03 1.97
C LEU A 113 7.00 1.17 2.65
N TRP A 114 6.16 0.13 2.59
CA TRP A 114 4.86 0.13 3.26
C TRP A 114 4.92 0.40 4.75
N LEU A 115 5.85 -0.25 5.46
CA LEU A 115 5.99 -0.06 6.90
C LEU A 115 6.47 1.35 7.22
N ARG A 116 7.31 1.94 6.37
CA ARG A 116 7.78 3.33 6.53
C ARG A 116 6.70 4.36 6.23
N ILE A 117 5.73 4.07 5.35
CA ILE A 117 4.52 4.90 5.17
C ILE A 117 3.70 4.98 6.47
N LEU A 118 3.67 3.91 7.26
CA LEU A 118 3.04 3.86 8.59
C LEU A 118 3.91 4.51 9.70
N GLY A 119 5.11 4.98 9.37
CA GLY A 119 6.00 5.68 10.30
C GLY A 119 5.54 7.10 10.61
N ARG A 120 6.46 7.93 11.13
CA ARG A 120 6.22 9.36 11.40
C ARG A 120 7.39 10.24 10.98
N GLY A 121 7.09 11.54 10.87
CA GLY A 121 8.07 12.59 10.54
C GLY A 121 8.86 12.26 9.28
N ARG A 122 10.19 12.44 9.34
CA ARG A 122 11.08 12.24 8.19
C ARG A 122 10.99 10.85 7.54
N VAL A 123 10.73 9.80 8.33
CA VAL A 123 10.64 8.42 7.80
C VAL A 123 9.43 8.29 6.89
N GLN A 124 8.29 8.84 7.33
CA GLN A 124 7.05 8.85 6.56
C GLN A 124 7.17 9.79 5.35
N GLU A 125 7.75 10.97 5.52
CA GLU A 125 8.01 11.92 4.43
C GLU A 125 8.77 11.28 3.27
N GLN A 126 9.89 10.63 3.59
CA GLN A 126 10.73 9.97 2.60
C GLN A 126 10.01 8.81 1.93
N ALA A 127 9.21 8.05 2.69
CA ALA A 127 8.40 6.96 2.16
C ALA A 127 7.30 7.45 1.23
N ILE A 128 6.65 8.59 1.52
CA ILE A 128 5.65 9.20 0.64
C ILE A 128 6.30 9.66 -0.67
N VAL A 129 7.49 10.28 -0.62
CA VAL A 129 8.23 10.67 -1.83
C VAL A 129 8.59 9.45 -2.67
N GLU A 130 9.06 8.36 -2.05
CA GLU A 130 9.31 7.09 -2.75
C GLU A 130 8.04 6.51 -3.36
N LEU A 131 6.92 6.55 -2.63
CA LEU A 131 5.63 6.08 -3.11
C LEU A 131 5.19 6.87 -4.35
N GLN A 132 5.30 8.20 -4.34
CA GLN A 132 4.93 9.07 -5.45
C GLN A 132 5.77 8.83 -6.71
N ALA A 133 7.02 8.38 -6.54
CA ALA A 133 7.91 8.03 -7.65
C ALA A 133 7.58 6.66 -8.29
N LEU A 134 6.75 5.83 -7.64
CA LEU A 134 6.33 4.56 -8.22
C LEU A 134 5.37 4.77 -9.41
N PRO A 135 5.31 3.80 -10.34
CA PRO A 135 4.27 3.75 -11.36
C PRO A 135 2.86 3.70 -10.75
N LEU A 136 1.87 4.33 -11.40
CA LEU A 136 0.46 4.35 -10.96
C LEU A 136 -0.18 2.95 -10.89
N ASN A 137 0.29 2.02 -11.74
CA ASN A 137 -0.15 0.63 -11.71
C ASN A 137 0.55 -0.21 -10.63
N HIS A 138 1.44 0.38 -9.82
CA HIS A 138 2.07 -0.35 -8.73
C HIS A 138 1.03 -0.62 -7.63
N PRO A 139 0.91 -1.86 -7.13
CA PRO A 139 -0.09 -2.22 -6.11
C PRO A 139 -0.04 -1.35 -4.86
N TYR A 140 1.14 -0.82 -4.52
CA TYR A 140 1.30 0.07 -3.36
C TYR A 140 0.66 1.44 -3.59
N GLN A 141 0.74 1.97 -4.82
CA GLN A 141 0.05 3.21 -5.17
C GLN A 141 -1.45 3.00 -5.13
N GLN A 142 -1.96 1.94 -5.76
CA GLN A 142 -3.40 1.66 -5.80
C GLN A 142 -4.00 1.52 -4.39
N ALA A 143 -3.38 0.69 -3.53
CA ALA A 143 -3.89 0.52 -2.18
C ALA A 143 -3.73 1.79 -1.32
N THR A 144 -2.67 2.59 -1.52
CA THR A 144 -2.54 3.87 -0.80
C THR A 144 -3.59 4.87 -1.26
N LEU A 145 -3.85 4.95 -2.57
CA LEU A 145 -4.89 5.81 -3.14
C LEU A 145 -6.24 5.47 -2.52
N GLU A 146 -6.64 4.20 -2.52
CA GLU A 146 -7.89 3.75 -1.90
C GLU A 146 -8.02 4.18 -0.43
N LEU A 147 -6.94 4.02 0.35
CA LEU A 147 -6.91 4.47 1.75
C LEU A 147 -7.03 5.99 1.88
N VAL A 148 -6.39 6.76 1.00
CA VAL A 148 -6.49 8.24 0.96
C VAL A 148 -7.90 8.69 0.59
N TYR A 149 -8.53 8.04 -0.40
CA TYR A 149 -9.93 8.29 -0.77
C TYR A 149 -10.86 8.08 0.42
N ASN A 150 -10.75 6.91 1.06
CA ASN A 150 -11.55 6.57 2.23
C ASN A 150 -11.31 7.55 3.38
N LEU A 151 -10.06 7.91 3.64
CA LEU A 151 -9.73 8.92 4.64
C LEU A 151 -10.42 10.24 4.30
N ARG A 152 -10.21 10.81 3.11
CA ARG A 152 -10.81 12.09 2.70
C ARG A 152 -12.33 12.11 2.83
N GLU A 153 -13.04 11.06 2.41
CA GLU A 153 -14.50 11.00 2.56
C GLU A 153 -14.92 10.96 4.03
N ASN A 154 -14.20 10.22 4.88
CA ASN A 154 -14.42 10.26 6.32
C ASN A 154 -14.11 11.64 6.93
N LEU A 155 -13.11 12.36 6.41
CA LEU A 155 -12.71 13.69 6.88
C LEU A 155 -13.68 14.80 6.48
N ARG A 156 -14.39 14.63 5.35
CA ARG A 156 -15.49 15.55 4.99
C ARG A 156 -16.63 15.46 5.99
N ILE A 157 -16.77 14.32 6.66
CA ILE A 157 -17.81 14.04 7.66
C ILE A 157 -17.32 14.43 9.07
N ASN A 158 -16.06 14.13 9.42
CA ASN A 158 -15.48 14.37 10.74
C ASN A 158 -14.38 15.45 10.70
N GLN A 159 -14.63 16.61 11.32
CA GLN A 159 -13.74 17.80 11.25
C GLN A 159 -12.60 17.83 12.29
N GLU A 160 -12.56 16.89 13.22
CA GLU A 160 -11.54 16.84 14.28
C GLU A 160 -10.33 16.02 13.83
N LEU A 161 -9.49 16.61 12.99
CA LEU A 161 -8.14 16.11 12.76
C LEU A 161 -7.15 16.84 13.64
N ASP A 162 -6.22 16.08 14.21
CA ASP A 162 -4.96 16.63 14.68
C ASP A 162 -4.06 17.03 13.49
N GLU A 163 -2.95 17.67 13.82
CA GLU A 163 -2.07 18.31 12.84
C GLU A 163 -1.36 17.29 11.92
N ASP A 164 -0.88 16.16 12.46
CA ASP A 164 -0.16 15.17 11.64
C ASP A 164 -1.09 14.49 10.61
N ASP A 165 -2.37 14.25 10.94
CA ASP A 165 -3.31 13.64 9.97
C ASP A 165 -3.65 14.60 8.83
N ARG A 166 -3.77 15.90 9.11
CA ARG A 166 -3.92 16.94 8.07
C ARG A 166 -2.69 17.00 7.17
N GLU A 167 -1.51 16.94 7.77
CA GLU A 167 -0.25 16.98 7.03
C GLU A 167 -0.08 15.77 6.12
N LEU A 168 -0.42 14.57 6.60
CA LEU A 168 -0.41 13.35 5.80
C LEU A 168 -1.32 13.46 4.57
N VAL A 169 -2.54 13.95 4.75
CA VAL A 169 -3.50 14.16 3.65
C VAL A 169 -2.95 15.17 2.64
N MET A 170 -2.42 16.30 3.08
CA MET A 170 -1.84 17.29 2.17
C MET A 170 -0.67 16.72 1.37
N ARG A 171 0.19 15.90 1.99
CA ARG A 171 1.33 15.27 1.31
C ARG A 171 0.90 14.25 0.26
N LEU A 172 -0.24 13.60 0.45
CA LEU A 172 -0.79 12.61 -0.48
C LEU A 172 -1.70 13.23 -1.56
N GLU A 173 -2.07 14.52 -1.43
CA GLU A 173 -2.89 15.22 -2.43
C GLU A 173 -2.32 15.17 -3.86
N PRO A 174 -1.01 15.38 -4.09
CA PRO A 174 -0.46 15.32 -5.45
C PRO A 174 -0.59 13.93 -6.08
N LEU A 175 -0.49 12.87 -5.27
CA LEU A 175 -0.66 11.50 -5.74
C LEU A 175 -2.10 11.27 -6.22
N TYR A 176 -3.06 11.78 -5.47
CA TYR A 176 -4.47 11.73 -5.82
C TYR A 176 -4.80 12.52 -7.10
N GLN A 177 -4.29 13.76 -7.22
CA GLN A 177 -4.55 14.57 -8.43
C GLN A 177 -4.01 13.87 -9.69
N ARG A 178 -2.81 13.31 -9.58
CA ARG A 178 -2.20 12.54 -10.67
C ARG A 178 -3.03 11.31 -11.07
N ASP A 179 -3.55 10.55 -10.10
CA ASP A 179 -4.44 9.41 -10.35
C ASP A 179 -5.72 9.84 -11.07
N ARG A 180 -6.33 10.93 -10.62
CA ARG A 180 -7.53 11.49 -11.23
C ARG A 180 -7.30 11.95 -12.67
N GLU A 181 -6.20 12.64 -12.93
CA GLU A 181 -5.81 13.06 -14.29
C GLU A 181 -5.60 11.85 -15.20
N GLN A 182 -4.90 10.82 -14.73
CA GLN A 182 -4.71 9.59 -15.48
C GLN A 182 -6.04 8.88 -15.78
N ALA A 183 -6.95 8.83 -14.81
CA ALA A 183 -8.27 8.21 -14.99
C ALA A 183 -9.11 8.91 -16.07
N VAL A 184 -8.98 10.23 -16.21
CA VAL A 184 -9.63 11.00 -17.29
C VAL A 184 -9.05 10.61 -18.64
N ILE A 185 -7.72 10.63 -18.78
CA ILE A 185 -7.02 10.25 -20.01
C ILE A 185 -7.38 8.82 -20.42
N ASP A 186 -7.32 7.86 -19.49
CA ASP A 186 -7.67 6.45 -19.73
C ASP A 186 -9.12 6.28 -20.21
N GLY A 187 -10.03 7.09 -19.66
CA GLY A 187 -11.43 7.14 -20.04
C GLY A 187 -11.63 7.59 -21.48
N GLU A 188 -10.97 8.68 -21.88
CA GLU A 188 -11.01 9.22 -23.24
C GLU A 188 -10.38 8.28 -24.25
N GLN A 189 -9.19 7.75 -23.96
CA GLN A 189 -8.53 6.75 -24.80
C GLN A 189 -9.45 5.56 -25.06
N ARG A 190 -10.07 5.03 -24.00
CA ARG A 190 -11.00 3.88 -24.11
C ARG A 190 -12.21 4.24 -24.98
N LEU A 191 -12.76 5.43 -24.83
CA LEU A 191 -13.89 5.89 -25.64
C LEU A 191 -13.50 6.03 -27.11
N ILE A 192 -12.40 6.73 -27.40
CA ILE A 192 -11.91 6.98 -28.76
C ILE A 192 -11.56 5.67 -29.46
N ILE A 193 -10.80 4.78 -28.81
CA ILE A 193 -10.47 3.46 -29.36
C ILE A 193 -11.74 2.66 -29.70
N ARG A 194 -12.76 2.71 -28.83
CA ARG A 194 -14.04 2.04 -29.09
C ARG A 194 -14.80 2.67 -30.27
N LEU A 195 -14.76 3.99 -30.42
CA LEU A 195 -15.39 4.71 -31.53
C LEU A 195 -14.67 4.44 -32.85
N LEU A 196 -13.35 4.46 -32.87
CA LEU A 196 -12.52 4.09 -34.03
C LEU A 196 -12.85 2.66 -34.47
N ASN A 197 -12.82 1.69 -33.55
CA ASN A 197 -13.17 0.30 -33.86
C ASN A 197 -14.58 0.14 -34.43
N ARG A 198 -15.54 0.94 -33.96
CA ARG A 198 -16.92 0.92 -34.45
C ARG A 198 -17.07 1.55 -35.83
N ARG A 199 -16.26 2.56 -36.15
CA ARG A 199 -16.43 3.39 -37.34
C ARG A 199 -15.63 2.91 -38.53
N ILE A 200 -14.35 2.62 -38.34
CA ILE A 200 -13.40 2.24 -39.40
C ILE A 200 -13.00 0.76 -39.32
N GLY A 201 -13.63 -0.01 -38.42
CA GLY A 201 -13.32 -1.41 -38.20
C GLY A 201 -12.16 -1.64 -37.23
N SER A 202 -11.75 -2.91 -37.07
CA SER A 202 -10.73 -3.29 -36.08
C SER A 202 -9.40 -2.60 -36.39
N ILE A 203 -8.97 -1.71 -35.51
CA ILE A 203 -7.62 -1.12 -35.55
C ILE A 203 -6.62 -2.06 -34.87
N ASP A 204 -5.38 -2.06 -35.35
CA ASP A 204 -4.34 -2.97 -34.86
C ASP A 204 -3.71 -2.49 -33.54
N ALA A 205 -2.91 -3.34 -32.92
CA ALA A 205 -2.26 -3.03 -31.65
C ALA A 205 -1.28 -1.84 -31.77
N SER A 206 -0.64 -1.67 -32.93
CA SER A 206 0.30 -0.56 -33.15
C SER A 206 -0.41 0.80 -33.12
N LEU A 207 -1.54 0.93 -33.82
CA LEU A 207 -2.33 2.16 -33.81
C LEU A 207 -2.95 2.42 -32.44
N ILE A 208 -3.40 1.38 -31.74
CA ILE A 208 -3.90 1.51 -30.36
C ILE A 208 -2.83 2.11 -29.44
N GLU A 209 -1.60 1.62 -29.50
CA GLU A 209 -0.51 2.17 -28.67
C GLU A 209 -0.15 3.61 -29.05
N ARG A 210 -0.22 3.97 -30.35
CA ARG A 210 -0.04 5.36 -30.78
C ARG A 210 -1.13 6.27 -30.23
N VAL A 211 -2.40 5.84 -30.26
CA VAL A 211 -3.53 6.58 -29.68
C VAL A 211 -3.38 6.72 -28.16
N ARG A 212 -2.90 5.67 -27.47
CA ARG A 212 -2.59 5.72 -26.04
C ARG A 212 -1.43 6.64 -25.67
N GLY A 213 -0.57 6.98 -26.63
CA GLY A 213 0.53 7.92 -26.46
C GLY A 213 0.15 9.40 -26.65
N LEU A 214 -1.09 9.69 -27.05
CA LEU A 214 -1.56 11.07 -27.30
C LEU A 214 -1.83 11.82 -25.98
N SER A 215 -1.60 13.14 -26.00
CA SER A 215 -2.03 14.03 -24.93
C SER A 215 -3.56 14.17 -24.90
N ILE A 216 -4.12 14.69 -23.79
CA ILE A 216 -5.56 14.94 -23.66
C ILE A 216 -6.09 15.83 -24.80
N GLU A 217 -5.41 16.93 -25.12
CA GLU A 217 -5.81 17.82 -26.22
C GLU A 217 -5.78 17.12 -27.57
N GLN A 218 -4.82 16.23 -27.80
CA GLN A 218 -4.75 15.44 -29.03
C GLN A 218 -5.88 14.40 -29.10
N LEU A 219 -6.24 13.80 -27.96
CA LEU A 219 -7.38 12.88 -27.86
C LEU A 219 -8.69 13.61 -28.13
N GLU A 220 -8.91 14.79 -27.56
CA GLU A 220 -10.09 15.62 -27.83
C GLU A 220 -10.19 15.97 -29.33
N ASN A 221 -9.09 16.42 -29.94
CA ASN A 221 -9.02 16.71 -31.38
C ASN A 221 -9.26 15.47 -32.25
N LEU A 222 -8.73 14.31 -31.84
CA LEU A 222 -9.00 13.03 -32.51
C LEU A 222 -10.48 12.64 -32.35
N GLY A 223 -11.09 12.94 -31.20
CA GLY A 223 -12.51 12.75 -30.91
C GLY A 223 -13.44 13.45 -31.89
N GLU A 224 -13.04 14.64 -32.36
CA GLU A 224 -13.75 15.37 -33.41
C GLU A 224 -13.39 14.84 -34.79
N ALA A 225 -12.10 14.71 -35.11
CA ALA A 225 -11.63 14.30 -36.43
C ALA A 225 -12.08 12.88 -36.82
N LEU A 226 -12.18 11.97 -35.85
CA LEU A 226 -12.69 10.62 -36.11
C LEU A 226 -14.12 10.64 -36.65
N LEU A 227 -14.86 11.75 -36.48
CA LEU A 227 -16.19 11.93 -37.04
C LEU A 227 -16.22 12.11 -38.56
N ASP A 228 -15.07 12.22 -39.20
CA ASP A 228 -14.95 12.29 -40.67
C ASP A 228 -14.23 11.07 -41.27
N PHE A 229 -13.67 10.19 -40.44
CA PHE A 229 -12.93 9.02 -40.93
C PHE A 229 -13.85 8.02 -41.65
N SER A 230 -13.35 7.42 -42.72
CA SER A 230 -14.03 6.38 -43.50
C SER A 230 -13.24 5.07 -43.51
N GLU A 231 -11.92 5.14 -43.38
CA GLU A 231 -11.03 3.98 -43.38
C GLU A 231 -9.84 4.13 -42.41
N VAL A 232 -9.09 3.04 -42.21
CA VAL A 232 -7.92 3.03 -41.31
C VAL A 232 -6.82 3.99 -41.79
N ALA A 233 -6.69 4.20 -43.10
CA ALA A 233 -5.72 5.13 -43.66
C ALA A 233 -5.94 6.59 -43.21
N ASP A 234 -7.18 6.99 -42.90
CA ASP A 234 -7.48 8.33 -42.36
C ASP A 234 -6.87 8.54 -40.98
N LEU A 235 -6.96 7.51 -40.12
CA LEU A 235 -6.36 7.52 -38.79
C LEU A 235 -4.82 7.54 -38.89
N GLU A 236 -4.24 6.75 -39.78
CA GLU A 236 -2.79 6.75 -40.02
C GLU A 236 -2.29 8.12 -40.49
N ALA A 237 -3.01 8.73 -41.44
CA ALA A 237 -2.70 10.06 -41.95
C ALA A 237 -2.81 11.12 -40.84
N TRP A 238 -3.80 11.02 -39.95
CA TRP A 238 -3.96 11.94 -38.82
C TRP A 238 -2.82 11.81 -37.80
N LEU A 239 -2.47 10.57 -37.42
CA LEU A 239 -1.41 10.31 -36.43
C LEU A 239 0.01 10.65 -36.92
N ASN A 240 0.19 10.87 -38.22
CA ASN A 240 1.47 11.22 -38.86
C ASN A 240 1.63 12.73 -39.11
N ARG A 241 0.66 13.56 -38.74
CA ARG A 241 0.75 15.02 -38.78
C ARG A 241 1.54 15.56 -37.60
#